data_AF-B2D276-F1
#
_entry.id   AF-B2D276-F1
#
_cell.length_a   1.000
_cell.length_b   1.000
_cell.length_c   1.000
_cell.angle_alpha   90.00
_cell.angle_beta   90.00
_cell.angle_gamma   90.00
#
_symmetry.space_group_name_H-M   'P 1'
#
loop_
_entity.id
_entity.type
_entity.pdbx_description
1 polymer ?
#
loop_
_entity_poly.entity_id
_entity_poly.type
_entity_poly.pdbx_seq_one_letter_code
_entity_poly.pdbx_strand_id
1 'polypeptide(L)'
;MMFPVAFLVACCLSRIAYVEADCTQGPFDGWKTIVGTGDGYFYIKKSTSFYENLCTYSQPPTDPTTERKKSAFKSGYKDASGDWQHPSGIAVGIDNRIIYIFGDKKKKYQLLYSDYRNCYVTYKPQELELWVHSGETDPDAMECCNKVFGTELRARKLQGTTLRKMDKDCSPYQVQ
;
A
#
# COMPACT_ATOMS: atom_id res chain seq x y z
N MET A 1 5.29 -25.76 -68.76
CA MET A 1 4.29 -24.97 -68.01
C MET A 1 4.42 -25.38 -66.55
N MET A 2 4.89 -24.47 -65.69
CA MET A 2 5.24 -24.75 -64.30
C MET A 2 4.55 -23.68 -63.44
N PHE A 3 3.62 -24.09 -62.58
CA PHE A 3 2.91 -23.20 -61.67
C PHE A 3 3.64 -23.15 -60.32
N PRO A 4 3.87 -21.97 -59.71
CA PRO A 4 4.41 -21.88 -58.36
C PRO A 4 3.29 -22.04 -57.32
N VAL A 5 3.50 -22.94 -56.36
CA VAL A 5 2.65 -23.10 -55.17
C VAL A 5 3.10 -22.05 -54.14
N ALA A 6 2.26 -21.04 -53.91
CA ALA A 6 2.47 -20.07 -52.84
C ALA A 6 1.89 -20.61 -51.51
N PHE A 7 2.77 -21.04 -50.60
CA PHE A 7 2.42 -21.38 -49.23
C PHE A 7 2.28 -20.09 -48.41
N LEU A 8 1.04 -19.66 -48.13
CA LEU A 8 0.73 -18.60 -47.17
C LEU A 8 0.68 -19.21 -45.77
N VAL A 9 1.78 -19.08 -45.02
CA VAL A 9 1.82 -19.34 -43.57
C VAL A 9 1.19 -18.14 -42.87
N ALA A 10 -0.11 -18.23 -42.59
CA ALA A 10 -0.81 -17.28 -41.74
C ALA A 10 -0.36 -17.50 -40.28
N CYS A 11 0.61 -16.71 -39.85
CA CYS A 11 0.96 -16.59 -38.43
C CYS A 11 -0.25 -16.02 -37.68
N CYS A 12 -0.97 -16.89 -36.96
CA CYS A 12 -1.86 -16.52 -35.87
C CYS A 12 -1.04 -15.83 -34.76
N LEU A 13 -0.72 -14.56 -34.95
CA LEU A 13 -0.33 -13.65 -33.88
C LEU A 13 -1.59 -13.36 -33.05
N SER A 14 -1.99 -14.35 -32.25
CA SER A 14 -2.95 -14.16 -31.17
C SER A 14 -2.36 -13.14 -30.22
N ARG A 15 -2.71 -11.87 -30.42
CA ARG A 15 -2.52 -10.80 -29.45
C ARG A 15 -3.28 -11.24 -28.20
N ILE A 16 -2.54 -11.73 -27.21
CA ILE A 16 -3.06 -11.90 -25.86
C ILE A 16 -3.40 -10.48 -25.42
N ALA A 17 -4.69 -10.15 -25.46
CA ALA A 17 -5.18 -8.95 -24.82
C ALA A 17 -4.96 -9.16 -23.32
N TYR A 18 -3.85 -8.67 -22.81
CA TYR A 18 -3.69 -8.46 -21.39
C TYR A 18 -4.80 -7.48 -21.01
N VAL A 19 -5.84 -7.98 -20.36
CA VAL A 19 -6.79 -7.12 -19.63
C VAL A 19 -5.94 -6.48 -18.55
N GLU A 20 -5.56 -5.21 -18.74
CA GLU A 20 -4.97 -4.44 -17.65
C GLU A 20 -6.02 -4.39 -16.53
N ALA A 21 -5.64 -4.75 -15.31
CA ALA A 21 -6.54 -4.60 -14.16
C ALA A 21 -7.01 -3.13 -14.11
N ASP A 22 -8.33 -2.93 -14.07
CA ASP A 22 -8.94 -1.60 -13.95
C ASP A 22 -8.70 -1.07 -12.52
N CYS A 23 -7.52 -0.49 -12.30
CA CYS A 23 -7.13 0.04 -11.01
C CYS A 23 -8.05 1.19 -10.57
N THR A 24 -8.33 1.25 -9.26
CA THR A 24 -9.18 2.29 -8.67
C THR A 24 -8.65 3.68 -9.03
N GLN A 25 -9.51 4.53 -9.57
CA GLN A 25 -9.18 5.90 -9.92
C GLN A 25 -9.47 6.87 -8.77
N GLY A 26 -8.67 7.93 -8.65
CA GLY A 26 -8.86 8.96 -7.64
C GLY A 26 -10.00 9.94 -7.95
N PRO A 27 -10.26 10.92 -7.07
CA PRO A 27 -9.48 11.24 -5.87
C PRO A 27 -9.67 10.22 -4.74
N PHE A 28 -8.58 9.89 -4.05
CA PHE A 28 -8.61 8.96 -2.92
C PHE A 28 -9.03 9.68 -1.63
N ASP A 29 -9.64 8.94 -0.69
CA ASP A 29 -10.16 9.48 0.57
C ASP A 29 -9.40 8.83 1.75
N GLY A 30 -8.69 9.66 2.50
CA GLY A 30 -7.83 9.24 3.60
C GLY A 30 -8.59 8.59 4.74
N TRP A 31 -9.81 9.03 5.02
CA TRP A 31 -10.61 8.40 6.07
C TRP A 31 -11.07 7.02 5.63
N LYS A 32 -11.57 6.90 4.40
CA LYS A 32 -11.97 5.61 3.83
C LYS A 32 -10.79 4.64 3.75
N THR A 33 -9.57 5.11 3.46
CA THR A 33 -8.36 4.27 3.47
C THR A 33 -7.95 3.82 4.88
N ILE A 34 -8.05 4.70 5.90
CA ILE A 34 -7.75 4.34 7.30
C ILE A 34 -8.71 3.28 7.82
N VAL A 35 -10.01 3.42 7.50
CA VAL A 35 -11.05 2.46 7.90
C VAL A 35 -10.91 1.15 7.13
N GLY A 36 -10.63 1.23 5.82
CA GLY A 36 -10.50 0.06 4.96
C GLY A 36 -11.76 -0.80 4.98
N THR A 37 -11.58 -2.11 5.18
CA THR A 37 -12.67 -3.09 5.39
C THR A 37 -13.29 -3.03 6.78
N GLY A 38 -12.70 -2.29 7.73
CA GLY A 38 -13.12 -2.24 9.13
C GLY A 38 -12.59 -3.37 10.01
N ASP A 39 -11.83 -4.32 9.44
CA ASP A 39 -11.23 -5.45 10.15
C ASP A 39 -9.75 -5.66 9.79
N GLY A 40 -9.10 -6.61 10.46
CA GLY A 40 -7.70 -6.96 10.23
C GLY A 40 -6.74 -5.81 10.56
N TYR A 41 -5.64 -5.74 9.82
CA TYR A 41 -4.66 -4.66 9.93
C TYR A 41 -3.99 -4.42 8.58
N PHE A 42 -3.49 -3.21 8.37
CA PHE A 42 -2.56 -2.90 7.29
C PHE A 42 -1.14 -2.90 7.83
N TYR A 43 -0.20 -3.47 7.08
CA TYR A 43 1.22 -3.43 7.39
C TYR A 43 2.03 -2.85 6.23
N ILE A 44 3.16 -2.23 6.55
CA ILE A 44 4.09 -1.78 5.52
C ILE A 44 4.78 -3.02 4.95
N LYS A 45 4.61 -3.25 3.65
CA LYS A 45 5.28 -4.33 2.91
C LYS A 45 6.60 -3.86 2.31
N LYS A 46 6.61 -2.66 1.74
CA LYS A 46 7.79 -2.03 1.14
C LYS A 46 7.89 -0.57 1.58
N SER A 47 9.11 -0.10 1.84
CA SER A 47 9.38 1.31 2.12
C SER A 47 10.72 1.75 1.53
N THR A 48 10.83 3.01 1.11
CA THR A 48 12.12 3.66 0.81
C THR A 48 12.73 4.35 2.03
N SER A 49 12.01 4.40 3.15
CA SER A 49 12.48 5.02 4.39
C SER A 49 13.55 4.19 5.07
N PHE A 50 14.69 4.78 5.41
CA PHE A 50 15.68 4.11 6.27
C PHE A 50 15.25 4.09 7.75
N TYR A 51 14.43 5.05 8.17
CA TYR A 51 14.06 5.27 9.57
C TYR A 51 12.78 4.57 9.99
N GLU A 52 12.01 4.02 9.05
CA GLU A 52 10.79 3.30 9.39
C GLU A 52 11.13 1.96 10.07
N ASN A 53 10.38 1.65 11.13
CA ASN A 53 10.58 0.42 11.89
C ASN A 53 10.04 -0.80 11.13
N LEU A 54 10.70 -1.94 11.31
CA LEU A 54 10.22 -3.20 10.73
C LEU A 54 8.88 -3.61 11.35
N CYS A 55 8.10 -4.39 10.61
CA CYS A 55 6.82 -4.90 11.06
C CYS A 55 5.81 -3.83 11.48
N THR A 56 5.95 -2.61 10.94
CA THR A 56 5.01 -1.52 11.21
C THR A 56 3.62 -1.89 10.68
N TYR A 57 2.62 -1.86 11.55
CA TYR A 57 1.22 -2.09 11.23
C TYR A 57 0.29 -1.08 11.89
N SER A 58 -0.93 -0.97 11.36
CA SER A 58 -2.04 -0.20 11.92
C SER A 58 -3.35 -0.98 11.76
N GLN A 59 -4.15 -1.00 12.82
CA GLN A 59 -5.52 -1.49 12.79
C GLN A 59 -6.49 -0.33 12.51
N PRO A 60 -7.64 -0.61 11.88
CA PRO A 60 -8.70 0.38 11.76
C PRO A 60 -9.19 0.82 13.16
N PRO A 61 -9.71 2.05 13.30
CA PRO A 61 -10.35 2.48 14.54
C PRO A 61 -11.51 1.56 14.94
N THR A 62 -11.67 1.30 16.24
CA THR A 62 -12.77 0.43 16.76
C THR A 62 -14.14 1.05 16.60
N ASP A 63 -14.23 2.38 16.68
CA ASP A 63 -15.48 3.14 16.55
C ASP A 63 -15.32 4.20 15.44
N PRO A 64 -15.36 3.78 14.16
CA PRO A 64 -15.21 4.70 13.04
C PRO A 64 -16.47 5.57 12.94
N THR A 65 -16.41 6.79 13.46
CA THR A 65 -17.49 7.77 13.27
C THR A 65 -17.50 8.28 11.82
N THR A 66 -18.68 8.55 11.26
CA THR A 66 -18.83 9.16 9.93
C THR A 66 -18.26 10.58 9.86
N GLU A 67 -18.00 11.20 11.02
CA GLU A 67 -17.61 12.60 11.13
C GLU A 67 -16.14 12.88 10.79
N ARG A 68 -15.39 11.92 10.23
CA ARG A 68 -13.95 12.07 9.87
C ARG A 68 -13.11 12.60 11.04
N LYS A 69 -13.55 12.29 12.26
CA LYS A 69 -12.97 12.81 13.49
C LYS A 69 -11.68 12.08 13.81
N LYS A 70 -10.85 12.74 14.62
CA LYS A 70 -9.71 12.13 15.30
C LYS A 70 -10.17 10.85 16.01
N SER A 71 -9.75 9.70 15.53
CA SER A 71 -10.08 8.42 16.17
C SER A 71 -8.83 7.77 16.70
N ALA A 72 -8.94 7.20 17.91
CA ALA A 72 -7.91 6.33 18.43
C ALA A 72 -7.76 5.13 17.49
N PHE A 73 -6.52 4.73 17.23
CA PHE A 73 -6.21 3.52 16.49
C PHE A 73 -5.09 2.77 17.20
N LYS A 74 -5.02 1.47 16.93
CA LYS A 74 -3.95 0.63 17.42
C LYS A 74 -2.91 0.44 16.34
N SER A 75 -1.66 0.39 16.76
CA SER A 75 -0.53 0.19 15.86
C SER A 75 0.58 -0.53 16.59
N GLY A 76 1.53 -1.06 15.83
CA GLY A 76 2.73 -1.61 16.41
C GLY A 76 3.85 -1.75 15.41
N TYR A 77 5.04 -2.07 15.91
CA TYR A 77 6.24 -2.32 15.15
C TYR A 77 7.22 -3.14 15.97
N LYS A 78 8.24 -3.73 15.33
CA LYS A 78 9.41 -4.28 16.03
C LYS A 78 10.51 -3.24 16.13
N ASP A 79 11.04 -3.05 17.33
CA ASP A 79 12.21 -2.19 17.53
C ASP A 79 13.51 -2.88 17.09
N ALA A 80 14.65 -2.21 17.31
CA ALA A 80 15.96 -2.72 16.92
C ALA A 80 16.39 -3.98 17.69
N SER A 81 15.83 -4.23 18.87
CA SER A 81 16.06 -5.45 19.66
C SER A 81 15.20 -6.62 19.17
N GLY A 82 14.20 -6.35 18.33
CA GLY A 82 13.23 -7.32 17.84
C GLY A 82 11.97 -7.42 18.70
N ASP A 83 11.85 -6.58 19.73
CA ASP A 83 10.72 -6.56 20.64
C ASP A 83 9.55 -5.76 20.04
N TRP A 84 8.33 -6.21 20.33
CA TRP A 84 7.13 -5.55 19.84
C TRP A 84 6.78 -4.33 20.70
N GLN A 85 6.49 -3.24 20.01
CA GLN A 85 6.06 -1.97 20.58
C GLN A 85 4.64 -1.66 20.09
N HIS A 86 3.78 -1.17 20.99
CA HIS A 86 2.36 -0.89 20.69
C HIS A 86 1.98 0.56 21.07
N PRO A 87 2.47 1.56 20.33
CA PRO A 87 2.13 2.94 20.62
C PRO A 87 0.63 3.18 20.35
N SER A 88 -0.02 3.83 21.32
CA SER A 88 -1.35 4.40 21.13
C SER A 88 -1.25 5.68 20.31
N GLY A 89 -2.15 5.84 19.34
CA GLY A 89 -2.15 7.02 18.48
C GLY A 89 -3.55 7.45 18.06
N ILE A 90 -3.60 8.60 17.39
CA ILE A 90 -4.81 9.13 16.75
C ILE A 90 -4.61 9.14 15.24
N ALA A 91 -5.56 8.59 14.51
CA ALA A 91 -5.62 8.64 13.06
C ALA A 91 -6.62 9.71 12.62
N VAL A 92 -6.27 10.45 11.56
CA VAL A 92 -7.13 11.47 10.93
C VAL A 92 -7.02 11.33 9.41
N GLY A 93 -8.16 11.22 8.74
CA GLY A 93 -8.25 11.24 7.29
C GLY A 93 -8.86 12.54 6.79
N ILE A 94 -8.17 13.28 5.92
CA ILE A 94 -8.64 14.56 5.37
C ILE A 94 -8.29 14.60 3.88
N ASP A 95 -9.31 14.68 3.02
CA ASP A 95 -9.15 14.59 1.57
C ASP A 95 -8.33 13.35 1.21
N ASN A 96 -7.30 13.48 0.37
CA ASN A 96 -6.36 12.41 0.04
C ASN A 96 -5.16 12.32 0.98
N ARG A 97 -5.32 12.66 2.27
CA ARG A 97 -4.23 12.63 3.26
C ARG A 97 -4.59 11.79 4.48
N ILE A 98 -3.57 11.13 5.03
CA ILE A 98 -3.62 10.41 6.30
C ILE A 98 -2.65 11.09 7.28
N ILE A 99 -3.11 11.31 8.50
CA ILE A 99 -2.29 11.90 9.57
C ILE A 99 -2.36 10.98 10.79
N TYR A 100 -1.22 10.46 11.20
CA TYR A 100 -1.07 9.74 12.47
C TYR A 100 -0.40 10.64 13.51
N ILE A 101 -0.98 10.68 14.72
CA ILE A 101 -0.53 11.52 15.82
C ILE A 101 -0.16 10.60 17.00
N PHE A 102 1.08 10.73 17.48
CA PHE A 102 1.63 9.99 18.62
C PHE A 102 2.21 10.98 19.64
N GLY A 103 1.43 11.31 20.66
CA GLY A 103 1.75 12.46 21.54
C GLY A 103 1.88 13.75 20.73
N ASP A 104 3.04 14.40 20.82
CA ASP A 104 3.32 15.63 20.08
C ASP A 104 3.82 15.39 18.64
N LYS A 105 4.13 14.14 18.27
CA LYS A 105 4.66 13.79 16.95
C LYS A 105 3.52 13.57 15.96
N LYS A 106 3.69 14.06 14.73
CA LYS A 106 2.72 13.89 13.63
C LYS A 106 3.42 13.30 12.40
N LYS A 107 2.95 12.15 11.92
CA LYS A 107 3.31 11.61 10.61
C LYS A 107 2.21 11.96 9.61
N LYS A 108 2.56 12.68 8.54
CA LYS A 108 1.62 13.12 7.49
C LYS A 108 1.94 12.41 6.19
N TYR A 109 0.91 11.85 5.57
CA TYR A 109 1.01 11.07 4.35
C TYR A 109 0.06 11.60 3.30
N GLN A 110 0.55 11.69 2.08
CA GLN A 110 -0.22 11.88 0.87
C GLN A 110 -0.61 10.50 0.33
N LEU A 111 -1.89 10.28 0.02
CA LEU A 111 -2.32 9.08 -0.69
C LEU A 111 -2.07 9.24 -2.18
N LEU A 112 -1.40 8.25 -2.75
CA LEU A 112 -1.12 8.12 -4.17
C LEU A 112 -2.03 7.08 -4.82
N TYR A 113 -2.45 6.08 -4.05
CA TYR A 113 -3.42 5.07 -4.46
C TYR A 113 -4.07 4.42 -3.25
N SER A 114 -5.33 4.02 -3.37
CA SER A 114 -6.00 3.11 -2.45
C SER A 114 -7.16 2.43 -3.14
N ASP A 115 -7.30 1.13 -2.96
CA ASP A 115 -8.52 0.39 -3.31
C ASP A 115 -9.50 0.29 -2.12
N TYR A 116 -9.14 0.89 -0.99
CA TYR A 116 -9.84 0.88 0.29
C TYR A 116 -10.05 -0.50 0.93
N ARG A 117 -9.39 -1.55 0.43
CA ARG A 117 -9.60 -2.92 0.91
C ARG A 117 -8.30 -3.66 1.12
N ASN A 118 -7.50 -3.78 0.07
CA ASN A 118 -6.40 -4.71 0.05
C ASN A 118 -5.05 -4.01 0.21
N CYS A 119 -4.88 -2.82 -0.37
CA CYS A 119 -3.61 -2.12 -0.31
C CYS A 119 -3.73 -0.63 -0.62
N TYR A 120 -2.71 0.11 -0.23
CA TYR A 120 -2.59 1.52 -0.56
C TYR A 120 -1.14 1.96 -0.64
N VAL A 121 -0.91 3.06 -1.36
CA VAL A 121 0.41 3.67 -1.54
C VAL A 121 0.40 5.06 -0.95
N THR A 122 1.30 5.31 -0.01
CA THR A 122 1.48 6.62 0.61
C THR A 122 2.83 7.21 0.28
N TYR A 123 2.87 8.54 0.31
CA TYR A 123 4.09 9.32 0.24
C TYR A 123 4.14 10.32 1.38
N LYS A 124 5.26 10.37 2.06
CA LYS A 124 5.69 11.52 2.88
C LYS A 124 7.02 12.02 2.30
N PRO A 125 7.48 13.25 2.60
CA PRO A 125 8.64 13.81 1.90
C PRO A 125 9.82 12.84 1.80
N GLN A 126 10.20 12.49 0.57
CA GLN A 126 11.28 11.54 0.21
C GLN A 126 11.06 10.06 0.57
N GLU A 127 9.88 9.69 1.06
CA GLU A 127 9.59 8.34 1.53
C GLU A 127 8.29 7.82 0.91
N LEU A 128 8.40 6.69 0.21
CA LEU A 128 7.30 5.98 -0.42
C LEU A 128 7.05 4.68 0.34
N GLU A 129 5.78 4.39 0.64
CA GLU A 129 5.39 3.19 1.37
C GLU A 129 4.26 2.45 0.64
N LEU A 130 4.38 1.13 0.56
CA LEU A 130 3.33 0.22 0.12
C LEU A 130 2.77 -0.47 1.36
N TRP A 131 1.49 -0.23 1.62
CA TRP A 131 0.74 -0.85 2.70
C TRP A 131 -0.17 -1.94 2.16
N VAL A 132 -0.27 -3.05 2.87
CA VAL A 132 -1.04 -4.24 2.47
C VAL A 132 -1.88 -4.73 3.65
N HIS A 133 -3.13 -5.10 3.38
CA HIS A 133 -4.05 -5.66 4.36
C HIS A 133 -3.66 -7.09 4.71
N SER A 134 -3.90 -7.48 5.97
CA SER A 134 -3.58 -8.81 6.50
C SER A 134 -4.36 -9.94 5.83
N GLY A 135 -5.54 -9.66 5.30
CA GLY A 135 -6.41 -10.61 4.61
C GLY A 135 -6.30 -10.57 3.09
N GLU A 136 -5.29 -9.86 2.55
CA GLU A 136 -5.15 -9.74 1.11
C GLU A 136 -4.92 -11.10 0.42
N THR A 137 -5.76 -11.38 -0.57
CA THR A 137 -5.72 -12.58 -1.43
C THR A 137 -5.94 -12.27 -2.91
N ASP A 138 -6.23 -11.02 -3.26
CA ASP A 138 -6.55 -10.57 -4.62
C ASP A 138 -5.27 -10.21 -5.42
N PRO A 139 -4.87 -11.01 -6.43
CA PRO A 139 -3.68 -10.72 -7.22
C PRO A 139 -3.80 -9.41 -8.03
N ASP A 140 -5.00 -9.03 -8.47
CA ASP A 140 -5.21 -7.87 -9.33
C ASP A 140 -5.08 -6.57 -8.51
N ALA A 141 -5.58 -6.58 -7.27
CA ALA A 141 -5.39 -5.47 -6.33
C ALA A 141 -3.89 -5.23 -6.04
N MET A 142 -3.14 -6.29 -5.78
CA MET A 142 -1.69 -6.20 -5.60
C MET A 142 -0.97 -5.74 -6.87
N GLU A 143 -1.42 -6.13 -8.07
CA GLU A 143 -0.87 -5.62 -9.33
C GLU A 143 -0.99 -4.10 -9.39
N CYS A 144 -2.18 -3.55 -9.11
CA CYS A 144 -2.42 -2.12 -9.10
C CYS A 144 -1.53 -1.36 -8.11
N CYS A 145 -1.45 -1.83 -6.86
CA CYS A 145 -0.60 -1.19 -5.86
C CYS A 145 0.89 -1.24 -6.21
N ASN A 146 1.37 -2.36 -6.77
CA ASN A 146 2.76 -2.47 -7.23
C ASN A 146 3.02 -1.58 -8.46
N LYS A 147 2.06 -1.48 -9.40
CA LYS A 147 2.15 -0.60 -10.57
C LYS A 147 2.28 0.86 -10.16
N VAL A 148 1.43 1.33 -9.23
CA VAL A 148 1.51 2.70 -8.71
C VAL A 148 2.80 2.92 -7.92
N PHE A 149 3.15 2.03 -6.99
CA PHE A 149 4.38 2.16 -6.20
C PHE A 149 5.63 2.24 -7.10
N GLY A 150 5.74 1.35 -8.10
CA GLY A 150 6.87 1.35 -9.03
C GLY A 150 6.92 2.60 -9.92
N THR A 151 5.76 3.11 -10.32
CA THR A 151 5.66 4.36 -11.11
C THR A 151 6.10 5.57 -10.29
N GLU A 152 5.64 5.68 -9.06
CA GLU A 152 5.97 6.77 -8.14
C GLU A 152 7.43 6.73 -7.69
N LEU A 153 7.98 5.52 -7.48
CA LEU A 153 9.41 5.32 -7.20
C LEU A 153 10.29 5.93 -8.31
N ARG A 154 9.91 5.72 -9.58
CA ARG A 154 10.58 6.29 -10.77
C ARG A 154 10.37 7.79 -10.89
N ALA A 155 9.12 8.23 -10.87
CA ALA A 155 8.76 9.64 -11.05
C ALA A 155 9.44 10.55 -10.01
N ARG A 156 9.65 10.04 -8.80
CA ARG A 156 10.29 10.76 -7.69
C ARG A 156 11.80 10.57 -7.60
N LYS A 157 12.40 9.83 -8.55
CA LYS A 157 13.84 9.52 -8.58
C LYS A 157 14.35 8.83 -7.29
N LEU A 158 13.49 8.03 -6.66
CA LEU A 158 13.81 7.28 -5.44
C LEU A 158 14.45 5.91 -5.75
N GLN A 159 14.73 5.60 -7.02
CA GLN A 159 15.32 4.32 -7.42
C GLN A 159 16.73 4.08 -6.86
N GLY A 160 17.48 5.15 -6.52
CA GLY A 160 18.78 5.05 -5.86
C GLY A 160 18.70 4.86 -4.34
N THR A 161 17.50 4.92 -3.76
CA THR A 161 17.29 4.63 -2.33
C THR A 161 17.18 3.13 -2.11
N THR A 162 17.69 2.65 -0.98
CA THR A 162 17.55 1.25 -0.59
C THR A 162 16.08 0.92 -0.34
N LEU A 163 15.47 0.17 -1.26
CA LEU A 163 14.14 -0.37 -1.07
C LEU A 163 14.18 -1.46 0.01
N ARG A 164 13.44 -1.26 1.10
CA ARG A 164 13.40 -2.19 2.22
C ARG A 164 12.14 -3.04 2.17
N LYS A 165 12.30 -4.34 2.38
CA LYS A 165 11.21 -5.28 2.69
C LYS A 165 10.91 -5.17 4.19
N MET A 166 9.71 -4.71 4.52
CA MET A 166 9.36 -4.26 5.86
C MET A 166 8.65 -5.33 6.70
N ASP A 167 8.19 -6.41 6.07
CA ASP A 167 7.41 -7.51 6.65
C ASP A 167 8.25 -8.77 6.96
N LYS A 168 9.59 -8.64 6.96
CA LYS A 168 10.50 -9.75 7.24
C LYS A 168 10.45 -10.15 8.72
N ASP A 169 10.30 -11.44 9.00
CA ASP A 169 10.30 -12.03 10.34
C ASP A 169 9.22 -11.41 11.28
N CYS A 170 8.14 -10.92 10.69
CA CYS A 170 7.04 -10.27 11.42
C CYS A 170 5.91 -11.23 11.79
N SER A 171 5.84 -12.42 11.19
CA SER A 171 4.74 -13.35 11.39
C SER A 171 4.97 -14.29 12.60
N PRO A 172 3.98 -14.50 13.48
CA PRO A 172 2.70 -13.78 13.50
C PRO A 172 2.88 -12.34 13.99
N TYR A 173 2.16 -11.39 13.37
CA TYR A 173 2.09 -10.02 13.87
C TYR A 173 1.45 -10.03 15.25
N GLN A 174 2.06 -9.36 16.24
CA GLN A 174 1.47 -9.21 17.57
C GLN A 174 0.48 -8.05 17.56
N VAL A 175 -0.74 -8.34 17.11
CA VAL A 175 -1.83 -7.38 17.02
C VAL A 175 -2.59 -7.35 18.34
N GLN A 176 -2.89 -6.16 18.87
CA GLN A 176 -3.52 -5.98 20.18
C GLN A 176 -4.93 -5.40 20.12
#